data_AF-A0A146KHM1-F1
#
_entry.id   AF-A0A146KHM1-F1
#
_cell.length_a   1.000
_cell.length_b   1.000
_cell.length_c   1.000
_cell.angle_alpha   90.00
_cell.angle_beta   90.00
_cell.angle_gamma   90.00
#
_symmetry.space_group_name_H-M   'P 1'
#
loop_
_entity.id
_entity.type
_entity.pdbx_description
1 polymer ?
#
loop_
_entity_poly.entity_id
_entity_poly.type
_entity_poly.pdbx_seq_one_letter_code
_entity_poly.pdbx_strand_id
1 'polypeptide(L)'
;LQPLKNKIIVSIALNLPGPQAIHRLQQLGASVIKIEPPTGDPMKIYTEQWYNEMNVGQNVIQINLKSEQGMKQLHELLNKADIFVSATRPSAMMRLGLSWEKIKIQHPKLSMVAITGYPTPRQNEAGHDLTYQAAVGLVDDKVPKTLVADMAGALLVVEACLSLIIDGYNGNFNYIEVPLSNAAEYMAQPLKYGITASGSLLGGKIPEYNVYNTKKGHIAVAALEPHFKSKLENELCCSTIAIKFLERTAEEWEEWAIKADVPIHIVAE
;
A
#
# COMPACT_ATOMS: atom_id res chain seq x y z
N LEU A 1 4.58 17.56 11.77
CA LEU A 1 6.05 17.41 11.66
C LEU A 1 6.42 17.39 10.18
N GLN A 2 7.57 17.96 9.78
CA GLN A 2 8.07 17.98 8.40
C GLN A 2 9.50 17.42 8.35
N PRO A 3 9.70 16.13 8.72
CA PRO A 3 11.02 15.54 8.94
C PRO A 3 11.88 15.46 7.66
N LEU A 4 11.26 15.51 6.47
CA LEU A 4 11.96 15.44 5.18
C LEU A 4 12.17 16.81 4.54
N LYS A 5 12.01 17.89 5.30
CA LYS A 5 12.30 19.24 4.81
C LYS A 5 13.73 19.30 4.25
N ASN A 6 13.87 19.91 3.08
CA ASN A 6 15.12 20.02 2.31
C ASN A 6 15.61 18.70 1.67
N LYS A 7 14.83 17.62 1.71
CA LYS A 7 15.12 16.42 0.92
C LYS A 7 14.47 16.48 -0.44
N ILE A 8 15.22 16.15 -1.48
CA ILE A 8 14.76 16.17 -2.87
C ILE A 8 14.62 14.72 -3.35
N ILE A 9 13.42 14.38 -3.81
CA ILE A 9 13.11 13.05 -4.35
C ILE A 9 12.76 13.21 -5.82
N VAL A 10 13.47 12.49 -6.67
CA VAL A 10 13.11 12.33 -8.09
C VAL A 10 12.45 10.97 -8.26
N SER A 11 11.28 10.94 -8.88
CA SER A 11 10.55 9.70 -9.10
C SER A 11 10.16 9.52 -10.56
N ILE A 12 10.43 8.35 -11.11
CA ILE A 12 9.84 7.86 -12.38
C ILE A 12 8.83 6.74 -12.13
N ALA A 13 8.42 6.55 -10.87
CA ALA A 13 7.45 5.52 -10.50
C ALA A 13 6.05 5.95 -10.93
N LEU A 14 5.55 5.29 -11.96
CA LEU A 14 4.19 5.43 -12.47
C LEU A 14 3.30 4.35 -11.88
N ASN A 15 2.00 4.63 -11.84
CA ASN A 15 1.00 3.71 -11.31
C ASN A 15 1.25 3.31 -9.85
N LEU A 16 0.23 2.77 -9.19
CA LEU A 16 0.42 2.26 -7.85
C LEU A 16 1.51 1.16 -7.82
N PRO A 17 2.31 1.12 -6.74
CA PRO A 17 2.22 1.95 -5.53
C PRO A 17 3.04 3.24 -5.55
N GLY A 18 3.74 3.54 -6.65
CA GLY A 18 4.71 4.63 -6.75
C GLY A 18 4.17 6.00 -6.31
N PRO A 19 3.16 6.56 -6.98
CA PRO A 19 2.57 7.85 -6.63
C PRO A 19 2.07 7.93 -5.18
N GLN A 20 1.54 6.84 -4.61
CA GLN A 20 1.07 6.82 -3.22
C GLN A 20 2.23 6.92 -2.22
N ALA A 21 3.34 6.22 -2.47
CA ALA A 21 4.54 6.34 -1.65
C ALA A 21 5.12 7.76 -1.71
N ILE A 22 5.19 8.31 -2.92
CA ILE A 22 5.71 9.65 -3.18
C ILE A 22 4.84 10.73 -2.52
N HIS A 23 3.51 10.59 -2.60
CA HIS A 23 2.56 11.47 -1.91
C HIS A 23 2.82 11.49 -0.40
N ARG A 24 3.03 10.33 0.23
CA ARG A 24 3.35 10.25 1.66
C ARG A 24 4.70 10.90 2.00
N LEU A 25 5.73 10.71 1.18
CA LEU A 25 7.03 11.34 1.38
C LEU A 25 6.95 12.88 1.27
N GLN A 26 6.11 13.38 0.35
CA GLN A 26 5.81 14.80 0.23
C GLN A 26 5.04 15.34 1.45
N GLN A 27 4.08 14.59 1.99
CA GLN A 27 3.40 14.95 3.25
C GLN A 27 4.38 15.04 4.44
N LEU A 28 5.47 14.26 4.41
CA LEU A 28 6.56 14.34 5.38
C LEU A 28 7.55 15.50 5.11
N GLY A 29 7.35 16.27 4.04
CA GLY A 29 8.06 17.51 3.73
C GLY A 29 9.14 17.42 2.67
N ALA A 30 9.23 16.29 1.94
CA ALA A 30 10.16 16.18 0.82
C ALA A 30 9.71 17.04 -0.37
N SER A 31 10.66 17.67 -1.05
CA SER A 31 10.46 18.27 -2.37
C SER A 31 10.48 17.18 -3.42
N VAL A 32 9.37 16.99 -4.12
CA VAL A 32 9.22 15.90 -5.08
C VAL A 32 9.20 16.42 -6.51
N ILE A 33 10.00 15.77 -7.35
CA ILE A 33 9.97 15.93 -8.81
C ILE A 33 9.55 14.59 -9.40
N LYS A 34 8.32 14.53 -9.91
CA LYS A 34 7.78 13.35 -10.58
C LYS A 34 8.00 13.52 -12.08
N ILE A 35 8.62 12.53 -12.70
CA ILE A 35 8.90 12.49 -14.12
C ILE A 35 7.96 11.48 -14.77
N GLU A 36 7.13 11.97 -15.68
CA GLU A 36 6.23 11.15 -16.47
C GLU A 36 6.75 11.04 -17.91
N PRO A 37 6.49 9.91 -18.60
CA PRO A 37 6.71 9.83 -20.03
C PRO A 37 5.74 10.77 -20.77
N PRO A 38 5.95 11.04 -22.07
CA PRO A 38 5.00 11.84 -22.87
C PRO A 38 3.56 11.29 -22.86
N THR A 39 3.39 9.99 -22.60
CA THR A 39 2.08 9.33 -22.46
C THR A 39 1.40 9.60 -21.12
N GLY A 40 2.11 10.18 -20.14
CA GLY A 40 1.62 10.39 -18.78
C GLY A 40 1.63 9.14 -17.90
N ASP A 41 1.22 9.31 -16.64
CA ASP A 41 0.92 8.23 -15.71
C ASP A 41 -0.47 7.60 -15.98
N PRO A 42 -0.56 6.26 -16.13
CA PRO A 42 -1.85 5.58 -16.32
C PRO A 42 -2.90 5.88 -15.25
N MET A 43 -2.51 6.21 -14.02
CA MET A 43 -3.46 6.57 -12.95
C MET A 43 -4.37 7.75 -13.32
N LYS A 44 -3.90 8.66 -14.18
CA LYS A 44 -4.74 9.75 -14.68
C LYS A 44 -5.94 9.24 -15.48
N ILE A 45 -5.80 8.10 -16.16
CA ILE A 45 -6.87 7.45 -16.91
C ILE A 45 -7.71 6.56 -15.98
N TYR A 46 -7.06 5.78 -15.10
CA TYR A 46 -7.76 4.85 -14.22
C TYR A 46 -8.65 5.57 -13.21
N THR A 47 -8.15 6.64 -12.60
CA THR A 47 -8.86 7.42 -11.58
C THR A 47 -8.26 8.83 -11.49
N GLU A 48 -8.73 9.74 -12.36
CA GLU A 48 -8.20 11.12 -12.45
C GLU A 48 -8.23 11.86 -11.11
N GLN A 49 -9.32 11.72 -10.33
CA GLN A 49 -9.45 12.35 -9.03
C GLN A 49 -8.30 11.95 -8.09
N TRP A 50 -8.06 10.64 -7.94
CA TRP A 50 -7.03 10.14 -7.04
C TRP A 50 -5.62 10.47 -7.57
N TYR A 51 -5.42 10.44 -8.89
CA TYR A 51 -4.20 10.96 -9.50
C TYR A 51 -3.96 12.42 -9.09
N ASN A 52 -4.95 13.30 -9.25
CA ASN A 52 -4.82 14.70 -8.90
C ASN A 52 -4.47 14.86 -7.41
N GLU A 53 -5.22 14.19 -6.53
CA GLU A 53 -4.98 14.22 -5.07
C GLU A 53 -3.56 13.79 -4.69
N MET A 54 -3.06 12.68 -5.24
CA MET A 54 -1.70 12.20 -4.94
C MET A 54 -0.62 13.19 -5.40
N ASN A 55 -0.82 13.86 -6.54
CA ASN A 55 0.19 14.74 -7.13
C ASN A 55 0.10 16.21 -6.67
N VAL A 56 -0.88 16.58 -5.83
CA VAL A 56 -0.98 17.95 -5.27
C VAL A 56 0.34 18.33 -4.59
N GLY A 57 0.91 19.47 -4.99
CA GLY A 57 2.14 20.03 -4.41
C GLY A 57 3.44 19.34 -4.85
N GLN A 58 3.37 18.38 -5.77
CA GLN A 58 4.55 17.84 -6.45
C GLN A 58 4.87 18.64 -7.73
N ASN A 59 6.14 18.65 -8.15
CA ASN A 59 6.52 19.13 -9.47
C ASN A 59 6.45 17.97 -10.47
N VAL A 60 5.32 17.85 -11.19
CA VAL A 60 5.14 16.82 -12.23
C VAL A 60 5.58 17.37 -13.59
N ILE A 61 6.58 16.73 -14.19
CA ILE A 61 7.13 17.12 -15.49
C ILE A 61 7.16 15.94 -16.44
N GLN A 62 7.04 16.21 -17.74
CA GLN A 62 7.16 15.19 -18.77
C GLN A 62 8.58 15.17 -19.34
N ILE A 63 9.21 14.00 -19.37
CA ILE A 63 10.53 13.80 -19.98
C ILE A 63 10.51 12.51 -20.79
N ASN A 64 10.92 12.60 -22.06
CA ASN A 64 11.18 11.41 -22.87
C ASN A 64 12.56 10.82 -22.54
N LEU A 65 12.59 9.85 -21.62
CA LEU A 65 13.82 9.16 -21.19
C LEU A 65 14.47 8.28 -22.29
N LYS A 66 13.86 8.16 -23.48
CA LYS A 66 14.50 7.51 -24.64
C LYS A 66 15.32 8.49 -25.49
N SER A 67 15.23 9.79 -25.21
CA SER A 67 15.98 10.83 -25.93
C SER A 67 17.23 11.22 -25.16
N GLU A 68 18.30 11.59 -25.88
CA GLU A 68 19.54 12.10 -25.27
C GLU A 68 19.27 13.35 -24.41
N GLN A 69 18.45 14.28 -24.90
CA GLN A 69 18.06 15.48 -24.17
C GLN A 69 17.29 15.15 -22.89
N GLY A 70 16.32 14.25 -22.97
CA GLY A 70 15.55 13.85 -21.80
C GLY A 70 16.42 13.14 -20.77
N MET A 71 17.38 12.33 -21.21
CA MET A 71 18.33 11.72 -20.31
C MET A 71 19.25 12.74 -19.64
N LYS A 72 19.78 13.70 -20.40
CA LYS A 72 20.56 14.81 -19.85
C LYS A 72 19.77 15.56 -18.76
N GLN A 73 18.51 15.87 -19.05
CA GLN A 73 17.62 16.54 -18.09
C GLN A 73 17.40 15.70 -16.82
N LEU A 74 17.18 14.39 -16.94
CA LEU A 74 17.08 13.50 -15.77
C LEU A 74 18.36 13.57 -14.92
N HIS A 75 19.55 13.44 -15.53
CA HIS A 75 20.81 13.50 -14.78
C HIS A 75 21.03 14.85 -14.09
N GLU A 76 20.62 15.97 -14.69
CA GLU A 76 20.66 17.29 -14.05
C GLU A 76 19.78 17.37 -12.80
N LEU A 77 18.62 16.69 -12.80
CA LEU A 77 17.74 16.60 -11.64
C LEU A 77 18.33 15.66 -10.58
N LEU A 78 18.86 14.51 -10.99
CA LEU A 78 19.50 13.53 -10.10
C LEU A 78 20.72 14.09 -9.37
N ASN A 79 21.49 15.01 -9.99
CA ASN A 79 22.61 15.70 -9.35
C ASN A 79 22.21 16.47 -8.07
N LYS A 80 20.93 16.80 -7.92
CA LYS A 80 20.38 17.55 -6.78
C LYS A 80 19.52 16.68 -5.87
N ALA A 81 19.25 15.43 -6.25
CA ALA A 81 18.36 14.54 -5.52
C ALA A 81 19.08 13.82 -4.39
N ASP A 82 18.37 13.57 -3.30
CA ASP A 82 18.80 12.65 -2.23
C ASP A 82 18.37 11.21 -2.55
N ILE A 83 17.21 11.04 -3.18
CA ILE A 83 16.65 9.73 -3.55
C ILE A 83 16.12 9.73 -4.98
N PHE A 84 16.42 8.65 -5.70
CA PHE A 84 15.77 8.28 -6.95
C PHE A 84 14.83 7.09 -6.76
N VAL A 85 13.55 7.25 -7.07
CA VAL A 85 12.53 6.19 -6.96
C VAL A 85 12.09 5.74 -8.35
N SER A 86 12.07 4.42 -8.59
CA SER A 86 11.55 3.85 -9.83
C SER A 86 10.54 2.73 -9.55
N ALA A 87 9.59 2.55 -10.46
CA ALA A 87 8.72 1.38 -10.54
C ALA A 87 8.79 0.79 -11.95
N THR A 88 10.00 0.43 -12.35
CA THR A 88 10.31 -0.02 -13.72
C THR A 88 11.17 -1.27 -13.64
N ARG A 89 10.84 -2.27 -14.47
CA ARG A 89 11.56 -3.56 -14.49
C ARG A 89 13.07 -3.33 -14.60
N PRO A 90 13.91 -4.08 -13.86
CA PRO A 90 15.36 -3.91 -13.91
C PRO A 90 15.96 -4.06 -15.30
N SER A 91 15.43 -4.96 -16.15
CA SER A 91 15.86 -5.07 -17.56
C SER A 91 15.59 -3.80 -18.38
N ALA A 92 14.50 -3.08 -18.10
CA ALA A 92 14.21 -1.81 -18.75
C ALA A 92 15.10 -0.69 -18.22
N MET A 93 15.32 -0.63 -16.91
CA MET A 93 16.28 0.30 -16.30
C MET A 93 17.70 0.12 -16.85
N MET A 94 18.14 -1.14 -17.04
CA MET A 94 19.44 -1.46 -17.63
C MET A 94 19.55 -0.95 -19.07
N ARG A 95 18.52 -1.13 -19.90
CA ARG A 95 18.47 -0.59 -21.28
C ARG A 95 18.49 0.93 -21.32
N LEU A 96 17.85 1.60 -20.36
CA LEU A 96 17.90 3.06 -20.22
C LEU A 96 19.23 3.57 -19.65
N GLY A 97 20.12 2.68 -19.20
CA GLY A 97 21.37 3.06 -18.55
C GLY A 97 21.19 3.56 -17.11
N LEU A 98 20.06 3.26 -16.47
CA LEU A 98 19.68 3.69 -15.13
C LEU A 98 19.73 2.54 -14.10
N SER A 99 20.58 1.52 -14.32
CA SER A 99 20.81 0.51 -13.30
C SER A 99 21.52 1.12 -12.09
N TRP A 100 21.38 0.50 -10.92
CA TRP A 100 21.99 1.01 -9.69
C TRP A 100 23.51 1.17 -9.82
N GLU A 101 24.18 0.23 -10.49
CA GLU A 101 25.63 0.27 -10.70
C GLU A 101 26.04 1.54 -11.47
N LYS A 102 25.27 1.91 -12.49
CA LYS A 102 25.51 3.13 -13.27
C LYS A 102 25.16 4.38 -12.49
N ILE A 103 24.03 4.38 -11.80
CA ILE A 103 23.60 5.50 -10.95
C ILE A 103 24.62 5.78 -9.87
N LYS A 104 25.12 4.77 -9.17
CA LYS A 104 26.11 4.93 -8.09
C LYS A 104 27.43 5.54 -8.59
N ILE A 105 27.87 5.19 -9.80
CA ILE A 105 29.08 5.76 -10.41
C ILE A 105 28.87 7.24 -10.78
N GLN A 106 27.73 7.55 -11.39
CA GLN A 106 27.46 8.91 -11.89
C GLN A 106 27.03 9.88 -10.77
N HIS A 107 26.36 9.36 -9.75
CA HIS A 107 25.76 10.10 -8.65
C HIS A 107 26.10 9.43 -7.31
N PRO A 108 27.36 9.51 -6.84
CA PRO A 108 27.85 8.75 -5.68
C PRO A 108 27.20 9.14 -4.33
N LYS A 109 26.42 10.24 -4.30
CA LYS A 109 25.67 10.71 -3.12
C LYS A 109 24.15 10.50 -3.24
N LEU A 110 23.71 9.76 -4.26
CA LEU A 110 22.30 9.47 -4.51
C LEU A 110 21.97 8.06 -4.03
N SER A 111 20.90 7.94 -3.24
CA SER A 111 20.32 6.65 -2.90
C SER A 111 19.20 6.30 -3.87
N MET A 112 18.88 5.02 -4.02
CA MET A 112 17.88 4.55 -4.98
C MET A 112 16.90 3.55 -4.35
N VAL A 113 15.62 3.71 -4.65
CA VAL A 113 14.59 2.71 -4.35
C VAL A 113 13.99 2.20 -5.65
N ALA A 114 13.99 0.89 -5.82
CA ALA A 114 13.34 0.24 -6.96
C ALA A 114 12.15 -0.58 -6.49
N ILE A 115 10.98 -0.24 -7.01
CA ILE A 115 9.74 -0.98 -6.83
C ILE A 115 9.69 -2.04 -7.93
N THR A 116 9.65 -3.31 -7.54
CA THR A 116 9.58 -4.45 -8.45
C THR A 116 8.40 -5.34 -8.11
N GLY A 117 7.98 -6.18 -9.06
CA GLY A 117 6.87 -7.09 -8.81
C GLY A 117 7.24 -8.24 -7.88
N TYR A 118 8.40 -8.84 -8.14
CA TYR A 118 8.95 -9.97 -7.41
C TYR A 118 10.43 -9.71 -7.10
N PRO A 119 10.99 -10.35 -6.06
CA PRO A 119 12.42 -10.28 -5.80
C PRO A 119 13.21 -11.01 -6.89
N THR A 120 14.52 -10.76 -6.92
CA THR A 120 15.47 -11.57 -7.71
C THR A 120 15.32 -13.06 -7.37
N PRO A 121 15.30 -13.99 -8.35
CA PRO A 121 15.57 -13.83 -9.80
C PRO A 121 14.32 -13.58 -10.67
N ARG A 122 13.17 -13.24 -10.08
CA ARG A 122 11.88 -13.07 -10.76
C ARG A 122 11.53 -11.60 -11.01
N GLN A 123 12.46 -10.68 -10.78
CA GLN A 123 12.26 -9.22 -10.80
C GLN A 123 11.84 -8.63 -12.16
N ASN A 124 11.87 -9.42 -13.24
CA ASN A 124 11.37 -9.04 -14.56
C ASN A 124 10.02 -9.68 -14.94
N GLU A 125 9.45 -10.50 -14.07
CA GLU A 125 8.12 -11.09 -14.29
C GLU A 125 7.02 -10.02 -14.20
N ALA A 126 5.94 -10.23 -14.97
CA ALA A 126 4.79 -9.37 -14.91
C ALA A 126 3.96 -9.67 -13.66
N GLY A 127 3.39 -8.62 -13.07
CA GLY A 127 2.40 -8.75 -12.02
C GLY A 127 1.71 -7.42 -11.76
N HIS A 128 0.55 -7.53 -11.13
CA HIS A 128 -0.23 -6.44 -10.56
C HIS A 128 -0.72 -6.87 -9.19
N ASP A 129 -1.14 -5.92 -8.37
CA ASP A 129 -1.66 -6.13 -7.03
C ASP A 129 -2.52 -7.40 -6.88
N LEU A 130 -3.55 -7.56 -7.71
CA LEU A 130 -4.45 -8.72 -7.69
C LEU A 130 -3.70 -10.05 -7.82
N THR A 131 -2.68 -10.12 -8.68
CA THR A 131 -1.89 -11.35 -8.88
C THR A 131 -0.96 -11.63 -7.72
N TYR A 132 -0.45 -10.59 -7.04
CA TYR A 132 0.35 -10.78 -5.82
C TYR A 132 -0.52 -11.27 -4.66
N GLN A 133 -1.72 -10.69 -4.50
CA GLN A 133 -2.71 -11.14 -3.51
C GLN A 133 -3.13 -12.60 -3.77
N ALA A 134 -3.40 -12.95 -5.04
CA ALA A 134 -3.77 -14.32 -5.42
C ALA A 134 -2.67 -15.33 -5.09
N ALA A 135 -1.40 -14.98 -5.32
CA ALA A 135 -0.27 -15.85 -5.04
C ALA A 135 -0.12 -16.22 -3.54
N VAL A 136 -0.68 -15.41 -2.64
CA VAL A 136 -0.61 -15.60 -1.19
C VAL A 136 -1.94 -15.98 -0.55
N GLY A 137 -2.97 -16.29 -1.36
CA GLY A 137 -4.27 -16.75 -0.89
C GLY A 137 -5.20 -15.66 -0.34
N LEU A 138 -4.94 -14.38 -0.64
CA LEU A 138 -5.79 -13.25 -0.23
C LEU A 138 -6.94 -12.98 -1.21
N VAL A 139 -7.12 -13.82 -2.22
CA VAL A 139 -8.18 -13.70 -3.23
C VAL A 139 -9.04 -14.95 -3.19
N ASP A 140 -10.33 -14.76 -2.90
CA ASP A 140 -11.38 -15.78 -3.02
C ASP A 140 -12.05 -15.68 -4.42
N ASP A 141 -13.36 -15.90 -4.51
CA ASP A 141 -14.14 -15.85 -5.77
C ASP A 141 -14.44 -14.42 -6.26
N LYS A 142 -14.07 -13.38 -5.50
CA LYS A 142 -14.35 -11.97 -5.80
C LYS A 142 -13.06 -11.17 -5.85
N VAL A 143 -13.05 -10.14 -6.70
CA VAL A 143 -11.98 -9.14 -6.70
C VAL A 143 -11.98 -8.39 -5.36
N PRO A 144 -10.84 -8.32 -4.64
CA PRO A 144 -10.76 -7.58 -3.38
C PRO A 144 -11.14 -6.11 -3.53
N LYS A 145 -11.78 -5.54 -2.51
CA LYS A 145 -12.17 -4.12 -2.47
C LYS A 145 -10.96 -3.15 -2.35
N THR A 146 -9.76 -3.66 -2.09
CA THR A 146 -8.55 -2.86 -1.89
C THR A 146 -7.32 -3.51 -2.53
N LEU A 147 -6.32 -2.68 -2.82
CA LEU A 147 -5.05 -3.08 -3.40
C LEU A 147 -4.02 -3.32 -2.30
N VAL A 148 -4.10 -4.46 -1.62
CA VAL A 148 -3.31 -4.74 -0.40
C VAL A 148 -1.81 -4.68 -0.67
N ALA A 149 -1.35 -5.30 -1.75
CA ALA A 149 0.06 -5.38 -2.09
C ALA A 149 0.62 -4.01 -2.49
N ASP A 150 -0.15 -3.23 -3.25
CA ASP A 150 0.24 -1.88 -3.62
C ASP A 150 0.25 -0.94 -2.40
N MET A 151 -0.82 -0.94 -1.58
CA MET A 151 -0.90 -0.02 -0.45
C MET A 151 0.13 -0.33 0.64
N ALA A 152 0.38 -1.62 0.92
CA ALA A 152 1.48 -2.03 1.80
C ALA A 152 2.84 -1.74 1.16
N GLY A 153 3.00 -2.00 -0.14
CA GLY A 153 4.19 -1.67 -0.91
C GLY A 153 4.54 -0.19 -0.85
N ALA A 154 3.55 0.69 -0.90
CA ALA A 154 3.75 2.14 -0.75
C ALA A 154 4.35 2.49 0.62
N LEU A 155 3.92 1.83 1.69
CA LEU A 155 4.49 2.02 3.03
C LEU A 155 5.92 1.49 3.11
N LEU A 156 6.21 0.33 2.51
CA LEU A 156 7.56 -0.23 2.46
C LEU A 156 8.52 0.66 1.64
N VAL A 157 8.03 1.31 0.59
CA VAL A 157 8.83 2.31 -0.16
C VAL A 157 9.13 3.54 0.69
N VAL A 158 8.16 4.03 1.47
CA VAL A 158 8.39 5.13 2.41
C VAL A 158 9.46 4.71 3.44
N GLU A 159 9.33 3.52 4.03
CA GLU A 159 10.31 2.98 4.97
C GLU A 159 11.71 2.85 4.36
N ALA A 160 11.81 2.32 3.12
CA ALA A 160 13.06 2.24 2.39
C ALA A 160 13.69 3.61 2.16
N CYS A 161 12.90 4.61 1.75
CA CYS A 161 13.37 5.98 1.57
C CYS A 161 13.87 6.59 2.87
N LEU A 162 13.12 6.44 3.97
CA LEU A 162 13.53 6.93 5.28
C LEU A 162 14.83 6.25 5.75
N SER A 163 14.95 4.94 5.57
CA SER A 163 16.16 4.17 5.91
C SER A 163 17.38 4.68 5.14
N LEU A 164 17.24 4.90 3.84
CA LEU A 164 18.31 5.44 2.99
C LEU A 164 18.70 6.88 3.35
N ILE A 165 17.74 7.71 3.74
CA ILE A 165 18.03 9.08 4.23
C ILE A 165 18.80 9.03 5.56
N ILE A 166 18.38 8.15 6.48
CA ILE A 166 19.04 7.97 7.77
C ILE A 166 20.47 7.49 7.56
N ASP A 167 20.66 6.46 6.73
CA ASP A 167 21.98 5.91 6.39
C ASP A 167 22.87 6.95 5.66
N GLY A 168 22.25 7.80 4.84
CA GLY A 168 22.91 8.91 4.16
C GLY A 168 23.53 9.95 5.10
N TYR A 169 23.00 10.13 6.32
CA TYR A 169 23.66 10.98 7.33
C TYR A 169 25.00 10.41 7.82
N ASN A 170 25.21 9.10 7.67
CA ASN A 170 26.49 8.43 7.94
C ASN A 170 27.39 8.37 6.70
N GLY A 171 26.99 8.99 5.58
CA GLY A 171 27.73 8.97 4.32
C GLY A 171 27.50 7.72 3.47
N ASN A 172 26.53 6.88 3.82
CA ASN A 172 26.19 5.67 3.08
C ASN A 172 25.05 5.94 2.09
N PHE A 173 25.30 5.74 0.80
CA PHE A 173 24.33 5.93 -0.27
C PHE A 173 24.12 4.60 -0.99
N ASN A 174 22.91 4.06 -0.86
CA ASN A 174 22.63 2.66 -1.13
C ASN A 174 21.36 2.48 -1.95
N TYR A 175 21.09 1.22 -2.29
CA TYR A 175 19.96 0.78 -3.07
C TYR A 175 19.10 -0.17 -2.24
N ILE A 176 17.77 0.04 -2.28
CA ILE A 176 16.80 -0.89 -1.71
C ILE A 176 15.80 -1.29 -2.81
N GLU A 177 15.63 -2.60 -3.00
CA GLU A 177 14.55 -3.17 -3.80
C GLU A 177 13.34 -3.40 -2.89
N VAL A 178 12.14 -3.01 -3.35
CA VAL A 178 10.86 -3.27 -2.69
C VAL A 178 9.98 -4.12 -3.61
N PRO A 179 9.99 -5.46 -3.43
CA PRO A 179 9.11 -6.34 -4.18
C PRO A 179 7.67 -6.30 -3.65
N LEU A 180 6.69 -6.12 -4.54
CA LEU A 180 5.28 -6.10 -4.17
C LEU A 180 4.75 -7.47 -3.74
N SER A 181 5.34 -8.57 -4.23
CA SER A 181 5.07 -9.90 -3.70
C SER A 181 5.41 -10.01 -2.21
N ASN A 182 6.50 -9.38 -1.75
CA ASN A 182 6.88 -9.40 -0.35
C ASN A 182 5.90 -8.57 0.51
N ALA A 183 5.37 -7.47 -0.05
CA ALA A 183 4.31 -6.71 0.61
C ALA A 183 3.04 -7.56 0.78
N ALA A 184 2.64 -8.30 -0.26
CA ALA A 184 1.52 -9.23 -0.18
C ALA A 184 1.77 -10.35 0.85
N GLU A 185 2.96 -10.95 0.84
CA GLU A 185 3.36 -11.98 1.81
C GLU A 185 3.32 -11.47 3.25
N TYR A 186 3.79 -10.25 3.48
CA TYR A 186 3.75 -9.61 4.79
C TYR A 186 2.30 -9.46 5.27
N MET A 187 1.43 -8.94 4.41
CA MET A 187 0.01 -8.74 4.72
C MET A 187 -0.76 -10.06 4.87
N ALA A 188 -0.30 -11.14 4.24
CA ALA A 188 -0.89 -12.47 4.33
C ALA A 188 -0.46 -13.26 5.58
N GLN A 189 0.39 -12.71 6.47
CA GLN A 189 0.83 -13.41 7.67
C GLN A 189 -0.32 -13.95 8.55
N PRO A 190 -1.40 -13.20 8.84
CA PRO A 190 -2.52 -13.74 9.62
C PRO A 190 -3.15 -14.98 8.98
N LEU A 191 -3.29 -15.01 7.65
CA LEU A 191 -3.78 -16.17 6.91
C LEU A 191 -2.77 -17.31 6.94
N LYS A 192 -1.50 -17.02 6.67
CA LYS A 192 -0.39 -17.99 6.67
C LYS A 192 -0.24 -18.72 8.00
N TYR A 193 -0.44 -18.01 9.13
CA TYR A 193 -0.41 -18.60 10.47
C TYR A 193 -1.79 -19.08 10.95
N GLY A 194 -2.80 -19.04 10.08
CA GLY A 194 -4.10 -19.69 10.28
C GLY A 194 -5.04 -18.98 11.25
N ILE A 195 -4.72 -17.78 11.75
CA ILE A 195 -5.60 -17.08 12.70
C ILE A 195 -6.81 -16.45 12.01
N THR A 196 -6.73 -16.17 10.70
CA THR A 196 -7.83 -15.63 9.87
C THR A 196 -8.31 -16.59 8.78
N ALA A 197 -7.80 -17.83 8.73
CA ALA A 197 -8.29 -18.83 7.78
C ALA A 197 -9.79 -19.11 8.02
N SER A 198 -10.56 -19.44 6.98
CA SER A 198 -12.00 -19.72 7.15
C SER A 198 -12.24 -20.79 8.23
N GLY A 199 -13.10 -20.49 9.20
CA GLY A 199 -13.38 -21.38 10.34
C GLY A 199 -12.30 -21.39 11.42
N SER A 200 -11.37 -20.42 11.42
CA SER A 200 -10.43 -20.16 12.52
C SER A 200 -10.92 -19.03 13.45
N LEU A 201 -10.15 -18.75 14.52
CA LEU A 201 -10.55 -17.83 15.59
C LEU A 201 -11.00 -16.46 15.05
N LEU A 202 -10.21 -15.82 14.19
CA LEU A 202 -10.53 -14.55 13.54
C LEU A 202 -10.98 -14.74 12.09
N GLY A 203 -11.36 -15.96 11.72
CA GLY A 203 -11.89 -16.33 10.41
C GLY A 203 -13.35 -16.77 10.47
N GLY A 204 -14.12 -16.23 11.42
CA GLY A 204 -15.56 -16.48 11.52
C GLY A 204 -15.97 -17.75 12.27
N LYS A 205 -15.06 -18.41 13.00
CA LYS A 205 -15.40 -19.64 13.75
C LYS A 205 -16.37 -19.38 14.89
N ILE A 206 -16.18 -18.26 15.58
CA ILE A 206 -16.87 -17.97 16.84
C ILE A 206 -17.94 -16.89 16.66
N PRO A 207 -19.05 -16.97 17.41
CA PRO A 207 -20.13 -15.98 17.40
C PRO A 207 -19.67 -14.53 17.57
N GLU A 208 -18.64 -14.35 18.37
CA GLU A 208 -18.14 -13.05 18.81
C GLU A 208 -17.21 -12.40 17.78
N TYR A 209 -16.83 -13.12 16.72
CA TYR A 209 -15.99 -12.58 15.66
C TYR A 209 -16.50 -13.04 14.30
N ASN A 210 -17.47 -12.31 13.74
CA ASN A 210 -18.13 -12.69 12.48
C ASN A 210 -18.87 -11.50 11.83
N VAL A 211 -19.37 -11.73 10.61
CA VAL A 211 -20.30 -10.82 9.93
C VAL A 211 -21.68 -11.47 9.91
N TYR A 212 -22.71 -10.71 10.30
CA TYR A 212 -24.09 -11.18 10.36
C TYR A 212 -25.02 -10.37 9.48
N ASN A 213 -25.96 -11.08 8.83
CA ASN A 213 -27.15 -10.46 8.29
C ASN A 213 -28.02 -9.94 9.43
N THR A 214 -28.67 -8.79 9.21
CA THR A 214 -29.66 -8.24 10.13
C THR A 214 -31.02 -8.12 9.44
N LYS A 215 -32.01 -7.50 10.08
CA LYS A 215 -33.29 -7.20 9.44
C LYS A 215 -33.13 -6.38 8.16
N LYS A 216 -32.12 -5.48 8.14
CA LYS A 216 -31.76 -4.64 6.99
C LYS A 216 -30.29 -4.27 7.13
N GLY A 217 -29.48 -4.64 6.13
CA GLY A 217 -28.02 -4.46 6.13
C GLY A 217 -27.28 -5.57 6.90
N HIS A 218 -25.98 -5.38 7.05
CA HIS A 218 -25.08 -6.34 7.72
C HIS A 218 -24.32 -5.64 8.84
N ILE A 219 -23.91 -6.40 9.86
CA ILE A 219 -23.03 -5.92 10.93
C ILE A 219 -21.77 -6.79 11.02
N ALA A 220 -20.65 -6.16 11.35
CA ALA A 220 -19.44 -6.83 11.76
C ALA A 220 -19.36 -6.84 13.29
N VAL A 221 -19.10 -8.00 13.88
CA VAL A 221 -19.01 -8.23 15.33
C VAL A 221 -17.57 -8.66 15.66
N ALA A 222 -16.96 -8.05 16.69
CA ALA A 222 -15.60 -8.35 17.14
C ALA A 222 -15.47 -8.37 18.69
N ALA A 223 -16.43 -8.98 19.39
CA ALA A 223 -16.56 -9.02 20.86
C ALA A 223 -15.72 -10.11 21.55
N LEU A 224 -14.41 -10.16 21.28
CA LEU A 224 -13.53 -11.26 21.72
C LEU A 224 -13.28 -11.31 23.23
N GLU A 225 -13.23 -10.16 23.88
CA GLU A 225 -12.88 -10.05 25.29
C GLU A 225 -14.03 -10.52 26.20
N PRO A 226 -13.74 -11.15 27.36
CA PRO A 226 -14.77 -11.75 28.22
C PRO A 226 -15.92 -10.81 28.62
N HIS A 227 -15.63 -9.52 28.82
CA HIS A 227 -16.63 -8.53 29.20
C HIS A 227 -17.54 -8.14 28.03
N PHE A 228 -17.02 -8.03 26.80
CA PHE A 228 -17.85 -7.81 25.61
C PHE A 228 -18.71 -9.03 25.30
N LYS A 229 -18.11 -10.22 25.39
CA LYS A 229 -18.81 -11.48 25.22
C LYS A 229 -19.99 -11.60 26.19
N SER A 230 -19.79 -11.32 27.48
CA SER A 230 -20.87 -11.39 28.46
C SER A 230 -22.01 -10.40 28.16
N LYS A 231 -21.69 -9.16 27.77
CA LYS A 231 -22.70 -8.18 27.36
C LYS A 231 -23.49 -8.65 26.13
N LEU A 232 -22.79 -9.22 25.15
CA LEU A 232 -23.40 -9.76 23.94
C LEU A 232 -24.32 -10.96 24.25
N GLU A 233 -23.86 -11.90 25.07
CA GLU A 233 -24.67 -13.05 25.51
C GLU A 233 -25.92 -12.62 26.28
N ASN A 234 -25.80 -11.62 27.16
CA ASN A 234 -26.92 -11.07 27.93
C ASN A 234 -27.99 -10.42 27.05
N GLU A 235 -27.60 -9.77 25.95
CA GLU A 235 -28.54 -9.16 25.00
C GLU A 235 -29.21 -10.21 24.10
N LEU A 236 -28.45 -11.22 23.68
CA LEU A 236 -28.93 -12.16 22.68
C LEU A 236 -29.78 -13.30 23.25
N CYS A 237 -29.73 -13.53 24.57
CA CYS A 237 -30.57 -14.46 25.33
C CYS A 237 -30.76 -15.84 24.67
N CYS A 238 -29.87 -16.82 24.92
CA CYS A 238 -29.93 -18.27 24.59
C CYS A 238 -30.41 -18.70 23.17
N SER A 239 -30.76 -17.78 22.29
CA SER A 239 -31.12 -18.02 20.90
C SER A 239 -29.84 -18.13 20.07
N THR A 240 -29.92 -18.77 18.90
CA THR A 240 -28.81 -18.73 17.94
C THR A 240 -28.54 -17.28 17.55
N ILE A 241 -27.34 -16.79 17.84
CA ILE A 241 -26.90 -15.40 17.61
C ILE A 241 -27.33 -14.84 16.25
N ALA A 242 -27.23 -15.66 15.20
CA ALA A 242 -27.58 -15.28 13.84
C ALA A 242 -29.08 -14.98 13.67
N ILE A 243 -29.97 -15.70 14.37
CA ILE A 243 -31.42 -15.43 14.33
C ILE A 243 -31.73 -14.13 15.06
N LYS A 244 -31.09 -13.92 16.21
CA LYS A 244 -31.33 -12.74 17.02
C LYS A 244 -30.97 -11.45 16.29
N PHE A 245 -29.86 -11.45 15.56
CA PHE A 245 -29.46 -10.29 14.76
C PHE A 245 -30.46 -9.92 13.65
N LEU A 246 -31.33 -10.84 13.21
CA LEU A 246 -32.40 -10.56 12.24
C LEU A 246 -33.59 -9.78 12.83
N GLU A 247 -33.68 -9.59 14.16
CA GLU A 247 -34.81 -8.89 14.80
C GLU A 247 -34.74 -7.37 14.65
N ARG A 248 -33.54 -6.80 14.53
CA ARG A 248 -33.28 -5.35 14.40
C ARG A 248 -32.48 -5.05 13.15
N THR A 249 -32.55 -3.81 12.69
CA THR A 249 -31.72 -3.27 11.60
C THR A 249 -30.26 -3.14 12.03
N ALA A 250 -29.34 -3.02 11.08
CA ALA A 250 -27.93 -2.83 11.39
C ALA A 250 -27.68 -1.53 12.18
N GLU A 251 -28.42 -0.46 11.87
CA GLU A 251 -28.35 0.82 12.58
C GLU A 251 -28.81 0.68 14.05
N GLU A 252 -29.91 -0.02 14.31
CA GLU A 252 -30.39 -0.28 15.67
C GLU A 252 -29.39 -1.13 16.48
N TRP A 253 -28.71 -2.08 15.84
CA TRP A 253 -27.65 -2.87 16.49
C TRP A 253 -26.41 -2.05 16.81
N GLU A 254 -25.97 -1.18 15.90
CA GLU A 254 -24.85 -0.28 16.13
C GLU A 254 -25.16 0.73 17.25
N GLU A 255 -26.36 1.31 17.28
CA GLU A 255 -26.78 2.20 18.37
C GLU A 255 -26.76 1.50 19.73
N TRP A 256 -27.25 0.26 19.79
CA TRP A 256 -27.17 -0.56 21.01
C TRP A 256 -25.71 -0.83 21.38
N ALA A 257 -24.88 -1.21 20.42
CA ALA A 257 -23.48 -1.57 20.65
C ALA A 257 -22.65 -0.39 21.17
N ILE A 258 -22.88 0.82 20.66
CA ILE A 258 -22.27 2.05 21.16
C ILE A 258 -22.68 2.29 22.63
N LYS A 259 -23.98 2.17 22.95
CA LYS A 259 -24.48 2.37 24.33
C LYS A 259 -23.98 1.29 25.30
N ALA A 260 -23.89 0.06 24.82
CA ALA A 260 -23.44 -1.09 25.58
C ALA A 260 -21.91 -1.18 25.66
N ASP A 261 -21.17 -0.39 24.87
CA ASP A 261 -19.71 -0.49 24.72
C ASP A 261 -19.31 -1.93 24.32
N VAL A 262 -19.76 -2.33 23.13
CA VAL A 262 -19.49 -3.62 22.47
C VAL A 262 -19.02 -3.33 21.04
N PRO A 263 -17.95 -3.97 20.55
CA PRO A 263 -17.42 -3.74 19.20
C PRO A 263 -18.29 -4.39 18.12
N ILE A 264 -19.36 -3.69 17.73
CA ILE A 264 -20.19 -3.99 16.56
C ILE A 264 -20.31 -2.73 15.72
N HIS A 265 -20.21 -2.87 14.40
CA HIS A 265 -20.37 -1.76 13.46
C HIS A 265 -21.18 -2.21 12.24
N ILE A 266 -21.94 -1.29 11.65
CA ILE A 266 -22.60 -1.52 10.37
C ILE A 266 -21.54 -1.77 9.28
N VAL A 267 -21.76 -2.76 8.42
CA VAL A 267 -20.93 -2.97 7.24
C VAL A 267 -21.37 -1.99 6.16
N ALA A 268 -20.45 -1.12 5.73
CA ALA A 268 -20.70 -0.21 4.62
C ALA A 268 -20.91 -0.98 3.30
N GLU A 269 -21.98 -0.65 2.59
CA GLU A 269 -22.33 -1.24 1.29
C GLU A 269 -21.52 -0.60 0.15
#